data_AF-A0A662G986-F1
#
_entry.id   AF-A0A662G986-F1
#
_cell.length_a   1.000
_cell.length_b   1.000
_cell.length_c   1.000
_cell.angle_alpha   90.00
_cell.angle_beta   90.00
_cell.angle_gamma   90.00
#
_symmetry.space_group_name_H-M   'P 1'
#
loop_
_entity.id
_entity.type
_entity.pdbx_description
1 polymer ?
#
loop_
_entity_poly.entity_id
_entity_poly.type
_entity_poly.pdbx_seq_one_letter_code
_entity_poly.pdbx_strand_id
1 'polypeptide(L)'
;MLALYRRFAELRKGIVLSNVDEYIELSGDVSDLFKAGALVRELVDVVKRILVRMQRVSIDVVKIEPYVVRGRVLVQLAAKLFPSYVPVRVTEYKIETPANLLLVLTVLETLEAFKSSLRRLYSVNATEVMKVFRDIVARELRGAISLCEYLLGDPLIKPLVLKASLILGNERKIRDLERVVELECVRRRKELYVYEELLKYRRLLKDKVRIVKKLAEQLHKTFLIEVSPEKLYEIYGFTLVLGSLIEYFRIDDRWNIDVDEEGKVIVFESPLRAEKIKIAISYNAIPSSVKSRFVAAKAHGLIEDGIPEVKNIQGLPDTIIKVEKSGERRLVIIDYKYSRDPSYLVASRYKVYGYLHEFDADVSALVAPGFAYDKVSEDEAYRQTGFYQTAQEKGGAVIHVDSGGKILALIFAPPIRNEVDDVKKAMLAFLRTALPL
;
A
#
# COMPACT_ATOMS: atom_id res chain seq x y z
N MET A 1 1.42 7.38 0.72
CA MET A 1 0.22 6.51 0.76
C MET A 1 0.50 5.04 0.49
N LEU A 2 0.93 4.63 -0.73
CA LEU A 2 1.26 3.22 -1.00
C LEU A 2 2.29 2.64 -0.01
N ALA A 3 3.27 3.45 0.40
CA ALA A 3 4.24 3.08 1.42
C ALA A 3 3.59 2.78 2.80
N LEU A 4 2.47 3.41 3.17
CA LEU A 4 1.73 3.10 4.40
C LEU A 4 1.10 1.72 4.32
N TYR A 5 0.40 1.43 3.22
CA TYR A 5 -0.19 0.11 2.99
C TYR A 5 0.87 -1.01 2.89
N ARG A 6 2.06 -0.69 2.38
CA ARG A 6 3.22 -1.61 2.42
C ARG A 6 3.77 -1.80 3.83
N ARG A 7 3.86 -0.72 4.61
CA ARG A 7 4.43 -0.74 5.96
C ARG A 7 3.50 -1.39 6.97
N PHE A 8 2.20 -1.15 6.86
CA PHE A 8 1.21 -1.61 7.83
C PHE A 8 0.28 -2.63 7.19
N ALA A 9 0.65 -3.90 7.29
CA ALA A 9 -0.10 -5.00 6.70
C ALA A 9 -1.52 -5.15 7.28
N GLU A 10 -1.79 -4.61 8.46
CA GLU A 10 -3.11 -4.69 9.10
C GLU A 10 -4.12 -3.65 8.59
N LEU A 11 -3.67 -2.65 7.84
CA LEU A 11 -4.55 -1.64 7.25
C LEU A 11 -5.43 -2.29 6.17
N ARG A 12 -6.71 -2.50 6.48
CA ARG A 12 -7.70 -3.18 5.62
C ARG A 12 -8.74 -2.24 5.00
N LYS A 13 -9.02 -1.10 5.63
CA LYS A 13 -9.96 -0.11 5.12
C LYS A 13 -9.30 0.79 4.08
N GLY A 14 -10.12 1.34 3.18
CA GLY A 14 -9.68 2.32 2.19
C GLY A 14 -9.32 3.65 2.86
N ILE A 15 -8.35 4.36 2.28
CA ILE A 15 -8.06 5.75 2.65
C ILE A 15 -8.62 6.62 1.53
N VAL A 16 -9.44 7.59 1.92
CA VAL A 16 -10.11 8.53 1.04
C VAL A 16 -9.41 9.88 1.17
N LEU A 17 -8.91 10.39 0.05
CA LEU A 17 -8.41 11.76 -0.05
C LEU A 17 -9.40 12.56 -0.90
N SER A 18 -9.84 13.72 -0.43
CA SER A 18 -10.70 14.61 -1.23
C SER A 18 -9.92 15.17 -2.43
N ASN A 19 -10.61 15.52 -3.50
CA ASN A 19 -10.09 16.24 -4.66
C ASN A 19 -11.19 17.10 -5.28
N VAL A 20 -11.36 18.35 -4.85
CA VAL A 20 -12.37 19.34 -5.31
C VAL A 20 -13.79 18.76 -5.47
N ASP A 21 -14.09 18.06 -6.56
CA ASP A 21 -15.39 17.45 -6.87
C ASP A 21 -15.41 15.90 -6.84
N GLU A 22 -14.26 15.25 -6.64
CA GLU A 22 -14.09 13.80 -6.63
C GLU A 22 -13.25 13.33 -5.43
N TYR A 23 -13.15 12.01 -5.23
CA TYR A 23 -12.34 11.41 -4.17
C TYR A 23 -11.28 10.49 -4.78
N ILE A 24 -10.03 10.68 -4.35
CA ILE A 24 -8.97 9.69 -4.57
C ILE A 24 -9.13 8.64 -3.46
N GLU A 25 -9.94 7.64 -3.73
CA GLU A 25 -10.07 6.47 -2.87
C GLU A 25 -8.97 5.46 -3.21
N LEU A 26 -8.06 5.24 -2.26
CA LEU A 26 -7.16 4.10 -2.28
C LEU A 26 -7.81 2.98 -1.47
N SER A 27 -8.57 2.12 -2.15
CA SER A 27 -9.25 1.00 -1.52
C SER A 27 -8.27 0.09 -0.79
N GLY A 28 -8.73 -0.58 0.28
CA GLY A 28 -7.96 -1.60 0.98
C GLY A 28 -7.48 -2.72 0.05
N ASP A 29 -8.16 -2.92 -1.08
CA ASP A 29 -7.78 -3.85 -2.15
C ASP A 29 -6.40 -3.51 -2.76
N VAL A 30 -5.98 -2.23 -2.71
CA VAL A 30 -4.62 -1.81 -3.11
C VAL A 30 -3.59 -2.43 -2.18
N SER A 31 -3.83 -2.48 -0.87
CA SER A 31 -2.98 -3.22 0.09
C SER A 31 -2.90 -4.69 -0.29
N ASP A 32 -4.03 -5.28 -0.67
CA ASP A 32 -4.12 -6.68 -1.03
C ASP A 32 -3.34 -7.04 -2.30
N LEU A 33 -3.15 -6.10 -3.22
CA LEU A 33 -2.21 -6.26 -4.33
C LEU A 33 -0.76 -6.42 -3.84
N PHE A 34 -0.30 -5.56 -2.93
CA PHE A 34 1.06 -5.68 -2.38
C PHE A 34 1.22 -6.95 -1.55
N LYS A 35 0.17 -7.33 -0.79
CA LYS A 35 0.11 -8.60 -0.07
C LYS A 35 0.13 -9.80 -1.03
N ALA A 36 -0.52 -9.72 -2.19
CA ALA A 36 -0.44 -10.77 -3.20
C ALA A 36 1.00 -10.95 -3.70
N GLY A 37 1.74 -9.85 -3.91
CA GLY A 37 3.18 -9.90 -4.20
C GLY A 37 4.00 -10.57 -3.09
N ALA A 38 3.70 -10.29 -1.82
CA ALA A 38 4.32 -10.96 -0.67
C ALA A 38 3.99 -12.46 -0.61
N LEU A 39 2.72 -12.82 -0.81
CA LEU A 39 2.27 -14.22 -0.85
C LEU A 39 2.92 -15.01 -1.99
N VAL A 40 3.25 -14.37 -3.11
CA VAL A 40 4.00 -15.03 -4.20
C VAL A 40 5.43 -15.34 -3.77
N ARG A 41 6.07 -14.47 -2.97
CA ARG A 41 7.38 -14.77 -2.38
C ARG A 41 7.28 -15.93 -1.38
N GLU A 42 6.24 -15.96 -0.55
CA GLU A 42 6.00 -17.10 0.33
C GLU A 42 5.73 -18.39 -0.45
N LEU A 43 5.00 -18.31 -1.57
CA LEU A 43 4.80 -19.42 -2.48
C LEU A 43 6.13 -19.92 -3.06
N VAL A 44 7.06 -19.03 -3.42
CA VAL A 44 8.41 -19.42 -3.86
C VAL A 44 9.10 -20.29 -2.79
N ASP A 45 8.99 -19.92 -1.51
CA ASP A 45 9.60 -20.69 -0.43
C ASP A 45 8.94 -22.05 -0.23
N VAL A 46 7.61 -22.13 -0.34
CA VAL A 46 6.86 -23.39 -0.34
C VAL A 46 7.29 -24.26 -1.52
N VAL A 47 7.37 -23.70 -2.72
CA VAL A 47 7.80 -24.43 -3.92
C VAL A 47 9.21 -24.97 -3.74
N LYS A 48 10.14 -24.17 -3.22
CA LYS A 48 11.51 -24.64 -2.91
C LYS A 48 11.50 -25.82 -1.93
N ARG A 49 10.69 -25.76 -0.86
CA ARG A 49 10.53 -26.90 0.07
C ARG A 49 9.97 -28.14 -0.63
N ILE A 50 9.00 -27.96 -1.54
CA ILE A 50 8.42 -29.05 -2.32
C ILE A 50 9.46 -29.63 -3.29
N LEU A 51 10.25 -28.81 -3.99
CA LEU A 51 11.27 -29.29 -4.93
C LEU A 51 12.28 -30.23 -4.25
N VAL A 52 12.67 -29.95 -3.01
CA VAL A 52 13.55 -30.82 -2.22
C VAL A 52 12.88 -32.16 -1.87
N ARG A 53 11.56 -32.16 -1.67
CA ARG A 53 10.77 -33.33 -1.24
C ARG A 53 9.76 -33.78 -2.30
N MET A 54 10.06 -33.52 -3.57
CA MET A 54 9.06 -33.63 -4.63
C MET A 54 8.60 -35.07 -4.74
N GLN A 55 7.28 -35.28 -4.73
CA GLN A 55 6.70 -36.61 -4.80
C GLN A 55 7.12 -37.29 -6.10
N ARG A 56 7.57 -38.54 -5.99
CA ARG A 56 7.97 -39.39 -7.13
C ARG A 56 7.28 -40.73 -6.99
N VAL A 57 6.69 -41.22 -8.07
CA VAL A 57 6.10 -42.56 -8.13
C VAL A 57 7.05 -43.45 -8.91
N SER A 58 7.48 -44.56 -8.30
CA SER A 58 8.25 -45.58 -9.01
C SER A 58 7.32 -46.38 -9.92
N ILE A 59 7.66 -46.44 -11.20
CA ILE A 59 6.97 -47.24 -12.21
C ILE A 59 7.97 -48.23 -12.81
N ASP A 60 7.53 -49.47 -13.02
CA ASP A 60 8.33 -50.45 -13.74
C ASP A 60 8.05 -50.34 -15.23
N VAL A 61 9.08 -49.95 -15.99
CA VAL A 61 9.01 -49.80 -17.44
C VAL A 61 9.83 -50.90 -18.08
N VAL A 62 9.32 -51.47 -19.16
CA VAL A 62 10.08 -52.39 -20.00
C VAL A 62 10.75 -51.60 -21.11
N LYS A 63 12.08 -51.59 -21.13
CA LYS A 63 12.89 -51.00 -22.19
C LYS A 63 13.52 -52.09 -23.03
N ILE A 64 13.62 -51.84 -24.33
CA ILE A 64 14.31 -52.72 -25.28
C ILE A 64 15.62 -52.03 -25.61
N GLU A 65 16.72 -52.49 -25.01
CA GLU A 65 18.01 -51.82 -25.11
C GLU A 65 18.96 -52.62 -26.02
N PRO A 66 19.66 -51.97 -26.96
CA PRO A 66 20.71 -52.60 -27.73
C PRO A 66 21.99 -52.67 -26.88
N TYR A 67 22.48 -53.90 -26.62
CA TYR A 67 23.79 -54.19 -26.04
C TYR A 67 24.09 -53.64 -24.63
N VAL A 68 23.12 -53.05 -23.92
CA VAL A 68 23.28 -52.54 -22.56
C VAL A 68 22.21 -53.10 -21.64
N VAL A 69 22.62 -53.75 -20.55
CA VAL A 69 21.71 -54.27 -19.52
C VAL A 69 21.77 -53.36 -18.30
N ARG A 70 20.74 -52.53 -18.12
CA ARG A 70 20.51 -51.74 -16.90
C ARG A 70 19.15 -52.09 -16.35
N GLY A 71 19.10 -52.94 -15.32
CA GLY A 71 17.85 -53.42 -14.71
C GLY A 71 17.68 -54.94 -14.82
N ARG A 72 16.46 -55.43 -14.58
CA ARG A 72 16.17 -56.87 -14.57
C ARG A 72 15.80 -57.36 -15.97
N VAL A 73 16.59 -58.26 -16.55
CA VAL A 73 16.30 -58.85 -17.87
C VAL A 73 14.99 -59.64 -17.84
N LEU A 74 14.12 -59.40 -18.82
CA LEU A 74 12.89 -60.15 -19.02
C LEU A 74 13.15 -61.33 -19.94
N VAL A 75 13.60 -62.44 -19.36
CA VAL A 75 14.00 -63.66 -20.08
C VAL A 75 12.92 -64.15 -21.05
N GLN A 76 11.64 -64.05 -20.67
CA GLN A 76 10.49 -64.43 -21.50
C GLN A 76 10.39 -63.65 -22.83
N LEU A 77 10.81 -62.38 -22.83
CA LEU A 77 10.83 -61.53 -24.03
C LEU A 77 12.18 -61.56 -24.74
N ALA A 78 13.26 -61.83 -24.00
CA ALA A 78 14.61 -61.90 -24.54
C ALA A 78 14.74 -63.00 -25.60
N ALA A 79 14.04 -64.14 -25.41
CA ALA A 79 14.03 -65.23 -26.39
C ALA A 79 13.55 -64.82 -27.80
N LYS A 80 12.77 -63.72 -27.93
CA LYS A 80 12.28 -63.23 -29.22
C LYS A 80 13.12 -62.10 -29.84
N LEU A 81 13.89 -61.39 -29.04
CA LEU A 81 14.54 -60.13 -29.43
C LEU A 81 16.08 -60.20 -29.44
N PHE A 82 16.63 -61.23 -28.79
CA PHE A 82 18.06 -61.51 -28.78
C PHE A 82 18.53 -62.10 -30.13
N PRO A 83 19.74 -61.79 -30.65
CA PRO A 83 20.83 -61.01 -30.02
C PRO A 83 20.73 -59.50 -30.21
N SER A 84 19.83 -59.01 -31.07
CA SER A 84 19.80 -57.60 -31.46
C SER A 84 19.39 -56.67 -30.32
N TYR A 85 18.51 -57.13 -29.41
CA TYR A 85 18.05 -56.33 -28.28
C TYR A 85 17.81 -57.18 -27.03
N VAL A 86 17.96 -56.54 -25.87
CA VAL A 86 17.65 -57.15 -24.57
C VAL A 86 16.50 -56.37 -23.91
N PRO A 87 15.33 -56.99 -23.70
CA PRO A 87 14.25 -56.38 -22.95
C PRO A 87 14.59 -56.39 -21.45
N VAL A 88 14.70 -55.21 -20.86
CA VAL A 88 15.00 -54.99 -19.44
C VAL A 88 13.85 -54.29 -18.75
N ARG A 89 13.50 -54.74 -17.55
CA ARG A 89 12.60 -54.04 -16.63
C ARG A 89 13.44 -53.09 -15.79
N VAL A 90 13.13 -51.80 -15.91
CA VAL A 90 13.80 -50.72 -15.19
C VAL A 90 12.77 -49.98 -14.36
N THR A 91 13.09 -49.72 -13.10
CA THR A 91 12.26 -48.85 -12.28
C THR A 91 12.61 -47.40 -12.60
N GLU A 92 11.65 -46.66 -13.13
CA GLU A 92 11.75 -45.23 -13.40
C GLU A 92 10.96 -44.43 -12.38
N TYR A 93 11.40 -43.21 -12.09
CA TYR A 93 10.67 -42.30 -11.22
C TYR A 93 9.86 -41.32 -12.05
N LYS A 94 8.54 -41.36 -11.88
CA LYS A 94 7.61 -40.42 -12.49
C LYS A 94 7.32 -39.28 -11.52
N ILE A 95 7.64 -38.05 -11.92
CA ILE A 95 7.32 -36.81 -11.18
C ILE A 95 5.88 -36.32 -11.42
N GLU A 96 5.17 -36.91 -12.37
CA GLU A 96 3.78 -36.56 -12.66
C GLU A 96 2.85 -37.22 -11.62
N THR A 97 2.59 -36.49 -10.56
CA THR A 97 1.64 -36.86 -9.50
C THR A 97 0.54 -35.81 -9.38
N PRO A 98 -0.62 -36.15 -8.81
CA PRO A 98 -1.68 -35.18 -8.57
C PRO A 98 -1.20 -33.93 -7.81
N ALA A 99 -0.37 -34.13 -6.78
CA ALA A 99 0.15 -33.06 -5.93
C ALA A 99 1.13 -32.14 -6.69
N ASN A 100 2.00 -32.72 -7.52
CA ASN A 100 2.92 -31.94 -8.36
C ASN A 100 2.18 -31.19 -9.47
N LEU A 101 1.17 -31.81 -10.09
CA LEU A 101 0.32 -31.12 -11.06
C LEU A 101 -0.43 -29.95 -10.41
N LEU A 102 -0.93 -30.12 -9.18
CA LEU A 102 -1.62 -29.06 -8.44
C LEU A 102 -0.68 -27.89 -8.10
N LEU A 103 0.58 -28.17 -7.76
CA LEU A 103 1.62 -27.15 -7.56
C LEU A 103 1.78 -26.29 -8.81
N VAL A 104 2.04 -26.93 -9.96
CA VAL A 104 2.27 -26.22 -11.22
C VAL A 104 1.02 -25.44 -11.66
N LEU A 105 -0.16 -26.03 -11.49
CA LEU A 105 -1.43 -25.36 -11.72
C LEU A 105 -1.59 -24.09 -10.87
N THR A 106 -1.22 -24.14 -9.59
CA THR A 106 -1.30 -22.99 -8.69
C THR A 106 -0.43 -21.83 -9.17
N VAL A 107 0.80 -22.12 -9.60
CA VAL A 107 1.71 -21.11 -10.13
C VAL A 107 1.18 -20.55 -11.46
N LEU A 108 0.67 -21.40 -12.36
CA LEU A 108 0.11 -20.98 -13.64
C LEU A 108 -1.14 -20.12 -13.50
N GLU A 109 -2.10 -20.51 -12.65
CA GLU A 109 -3.31 -19.71 -12.40
C GLU A 109 -2.97 -18.33 -11.85
N THR A 110 -2.00 -18.26 -10.94
CA THR A 110 -1.52 -17.01 -10.35
C THR A 110 -0.84 -16.12 -11.41
N LEU A 111 0.03 -16.71 -12.24
CA LEU A 111 0.70 -16.03 -13.34
C LEU A 111 -0.29 -15.43 -14.34
N GLU A 112 -1.25 -16.22 -14.82
CA GLU A 112 -2.25 -15.75 -15.78
C GLU A 112 -3.11 -14.63 -15.21
N ALA A 113 -3.47 -14.72 -13.93
CA ALA A 113 -4.25 -13.69 -13.29
C ALA A 113 -3.47 -12.36 -13.15
N PHE A 114 -2.18 -12.40 -12.80
CA PHE A 114 -1.36 -11.19 -12.77
C PHE A 114 -1.11 -10.62 -14.16
N LYS A 115 -0.84 -11.46 -15.17
CA LYS A 115 -0.71 -11.03 -16.56
C LYS A 115 -1.99 -10.36 -17.06
N SER A 116 -3.15 -10.95 -16.79
CA SER A 116 -4.44 -10.37 -17.13
C SER A 116 -4.65 -9.02 -16.45
N SER A 117 -4.33 -8.92 -15.16
CA SER A 117 -4.46 -7.68 -14.38
C SER A 117 -3.51 -6.58 -14.89
N LEU A 118 -2.27 -6.93 -15.25
CA LEU A 118 -1.32 -6.01 -15.84
C LEU A 118 -1.78 -5.48 -17.22
N ARG A 119 -2.33 -6.35 -18.08
CA ARG A 119 -2.89 -5.93 -19.37
C ARG A 119 -4.06 -4.95 -19.18
N ARG A 120 -4.97 -5.26 -18.26
CA ARG A 120 -6.10 -4.38 -17.90
C ARG A 120 -5.63 -3.04 -17.35
N LEU A 121 -4.60 -3.04 -16.51
CA LEU A 121 -4.01 -1.83 -15.95
C LEU A 121 -3.52 -0.88 -17.04
N TYR A 122 -2.86 -1.41 -18.09
CA TYR A 122 -2.35 -0.62 -19.20
C TYR A 122 -3.38 -0.28 -20.28
N SER A 123 -4.51 -0.99 -20.36
CA SER A 123 -5.58 -0.64 -21.29
C SER A 123 -6.35 0.62 -20.89
N VAL A 124 -6.11 1.14 -19.69
CA VAL A 124 -6.78 2.34 -19.17
C VAL A 124 -5.93 3.58 -19.46
N ASN A 125 -6.58 4.59 -20.05
CA ASN A 125 -6.03 5.93 -20.14
C ASN A 125 -5.90 6.52 -18.73
N ALA A 126 -4.75 7.12 -18.45
CA ALA A 126 -4.47 7.72 -17.16
C ALA A 126 -3.95 9.14 -17.36
N THR A 127 -4.33 10.05 -16.47
CA THR A 127 -3.74 11.39 -16.39
C THR A 127 -2.23 11.28 -16.13
N GLU A 128 -1.44 12.31 -16.47
CA GLU A 128 0.03 12.27 -16.30
C GLU A 128 0.45 11.90 -14.86
N VAL A 129 -0.26 12.43 -13.87
CA VAL A 129 -0.06 12.12 -12.46
C VAL A 129 -0.34 10.63 -12.19
N MET A 130 -1.48 10.13 -12.68
CA MET A 130 -1.90 8.76 -12.41
C MET A 130 -1.09 7.72 -13.19
N LYS A 131 -0.40 8.10 -14.28
CA LYS A 131 0.59 7.23 -14.94
C LYS A 131 1.70 6.81 -13.97
N VAL A 132 2.18 7.71 -13.11
CA VAL A 132 3.20 7.39 -12.11
C VAL A 132 2.70 6.34 -11.13
N PHE A 133 1.48 6.50 -10.63
CA PHE A 133 0.85 5.52 -9.74
C PHE A 133 0.66 4.17 -10.44
N ARG A 134 0.13 4.20 -11.67
CA ARG A 134 -0.04 3.02 -12.52
C ARG A 134 1.28 2.28 -12.73
N ASP A 135 2.37 2.97 -12.98
CA ASP A 135 3.69 2.37 -13.21
C ASP A 135 4.28 1.76 -11.94
N ILE A 136 4.01 2.32 -10.75
CA ILE A 136 4.38 1.71 -9.48
C ILE A 136 3.64 0.38 -9.28
N VAL A 137 2.32 0.38 -9.50
CA VAL A 137 1.47 -0.83 -9.43
C VAL A 137 1.93 -1.87 -10.45
N ALA A 138 2.18 -1.45 -11.68
CA ALA A 138 2.66 -2.31 -12.77
C ALA A 138 4.02 -2.94 -12.44
N ARG A 139 4.93 -2.19 -11.83
CA ARG A 139 6.26 -2.69 -11.44
C ARG A 139 6.16 -3.83 -10.44
N GLU A 140 5.29 -3.74 -9.45
CA GLU A 140 5.09 -4.81 -8.47
C GLU A 140 4.46 -6.06 -9.11
N LEU A 141 3.45 -5.87 -9.97
CA LEU A 141 2.86 -6.97 -10.73
C LEU A 141 3.89 -7.67 -11.61
N ARG A 142 4.75 -6.91 -12.30
CA ARG A 142 5.86 -7.47 -13.08
C ARG A 142 6.83 -8.26 -12.21
N GLY A 143 7.16 -7.76 -11.01
CA GLY A 143 7.98 -8.49 -10.05
C GLY A 143 7.37 -9.84 -9.65
N ALA A 144 6.07 -9.87 -9.35
CA ALA A 144 5.36 -11.11 -9.04
C ALA A 144 5.27 -12.07 -10.24
N ILE A 145 5.07 -11.54 -11.46
CA ILE A 145 5.07 -12.31 -12.71
C ILE A 145 6.45 -12.97 -12.93
N SER A 146 7.53 -12.22 -12.81
CA SER A 146 8.90 -12.73 -12.97
C SER A 146 9.21 -13.86 -12.00
N LEU A 147 8.75 -13.76 -10.74
CA LEU A 147 8.90 -14.84 -9.77
C LEU A 147 8.15 -16.11 -10.18
N CYS A 148 6.91 -15.98 -10.67
CA CYS A 148 6.14 -17.13 -11.16
C CYS A 148 6.78 -17.77 -12.40
N GLU A 149 7.26 -16.97 -13.34
CA GLU A 149 7.96 -17.46 -14.55
C GLU A 149 9.26 -18.17 -14.18
N TYR A 150 10.01 -17.66 -13.20
CA TYR A 150 11.19 -18.31 -12.66
C TYR A 150 10.87 -19.70 -12.08
N LEU A 151 9.79 -19.83 -11.28
CA LEU A 151 9.37 -21.13 -10.74
C LEU A 151 8.98 -22.13 -11.83
N LEU A 152 8.27 -21.68 -12.87
CA LEU A 152 7.86 -22.53 -13.99
C LEU A 152 9.04 -22.95 -14.88
N GLY A 153 10.14 -22.20 -14.85
CA GLY A 153 11.37 -22.51 -15.54
C GLY A 153 12.22 -23.60 -14.87
N ASP A 154 11.91 -23.99 -13.63
CA ASP A 154 12.67 -25.01 -12.90
C ASP A 154 12.65 -26.37 -13.64
N PRO A 155 13.79 -27.08 -13.76
CA PRO A 155 13.88 -28.34 -14.51
C PRO A 155 12.92 -29.45 -14.05
N LEU A 156 12.52 -29.46 -12.77
CA LEU A 156 11.59 -30.44 -12.23
C LEU A 156 10.12 -30.04 -12.46
N ILE A 157 9.83 -28.76 -12.58
CA ILE A 157 8.47 -28.22 -12.82
C ILE A 157 8.16 -28.17 -14.32
N LYS A 158 9.12 -27.72 -15.13
CA LYS A 158 8.95 -27.48 -16.58
C LYS A 158 8.29 -28.65 -17.34
N PRO A 159 8.63 -29.94 -17.08
CA PRO A 159 7.99 -31.06 -17.77
C PRO A 159 6.49 -31.19 -17.48
N LEU A 160 6.03 -30.70 -16.32
CA LEU A 160 4.64 -30.78 -15.89
C LEU A 160 3.78 -29.63 -16.43
N VAL A 161 4.41 -28.53 -16.87
CA VAL A 161 3.72 -27.31 -17.33
C VAL A 161 2.73 -27.61 -18.45
N LEU A 162 3.13 -28.37 -19.48
CA LEU A 162 2.23 -28.68 -20.60
C LEU A 162 0.95 -29.39 -20.15
N LYS A 163 1.07 -30.33 -19.20
CA LYS A 163 -0.07 -31.09 -18.68
C LYS A 163 -0.94 -30.23 -17.77
N ALA A 164 -0.33 -29.42 -16.92
CA ALA A 164 -1.04 -28.45 -16.10
C ALA A 164 -1.81 -27.45 -16.98
N SER A 165 -1.22 -26.95 -18.07
CA SER A 165 -1.89 -26.05 -19.02
C SER A 165 -3.13 -26.66 -19.69
N LEU A 166 -3.19 -27.98 -19.89
CA LEU A 166 -4.39 -28.66 -20.40
C LEU A 166 -5.53 -28.74 -19.39
N ILE A 167 -5.22 -28.59 -18.10
CA ILE A 167 -6.19 -28.59 -16.99
C ILE A 167 -6.60 -27.15 -16.65
N LEU A 168 -5.73 -26.18 -16.93
CA LEU A 168 -5.95 -24.75 -16.67
C LEU A 168 -7.28 -24.29 -17.28
N GLY A 169 -8.09 -23.57 -16.48
CA GLY A 169 -9.42 -23.09 -16.89
C GLY A 169 -10.56 -24.11 -16.78
N ASN A 170 -10.28 -25.39 -16.51
CA ASN A 170 -11.32 -26.38 -16.22
C ASN A 170 -11.55 -26.52 -14.70
N GLU A 171 -12.47 -25.72 -14.15
CA GLU A 171 -12.73 -25.70 -12.72
C GLU A 171 -13.09 -27.06 -12.13
N ARG A 172 -13.81 -27.91 -12.87
CA ARG A 172 -14.21 -29.24 -12.39
C ARG A 172 -12.98 -30.12 -12.18
N LYS A 173 -12.11 -30.20 -13.19
CA LYS A 173 -10.86 -30.98 -13.09
C LYS A 173 -9.94 -30.46 -11.98
N ILE A 174 -9.89 -29.14 -11.79
CA ILE A 174 -9.10 -28.52 -10.72
C ILE A 174 -9.66 -28.90 -9.34
N ARG A 175 -10.98 -28.83 -9.15
CA ARG A 175 -11.64 -29.24 -7.88
C ARG A 175 -11.43 -30.73 -7.61
N ASP A 176 -11.56 -31.57 -8.63
CA ASP A 176 -11.31 -33.01 -8.49
C ASP A 176 -9.86 -33.29 -8.09
N LEU A 177 -8.90 -32.57 -8.68
CA LEU A 177 -7.48 -32.68 -8.34
C LEU A 177 -7.19 -32.21 -6.91
N GLU A 178 -7.76 -31.07 -6.49
CA GLU A 178 -7.66 -30.58 -5.11
C GLU A 178 -8.15 -31.62 -4.10
N ARG A 179 -9.31 -32.24 -4.36
CA ARG A 179 -9.88 -33.29 -3.51
C ARG A 179 -8.98 -34.52 -3.42
N VAL A 180 -8.39 -34.95 -4.54
CA VAL A 180 -7.45 -36.08 -4.56
C VAL A 180 -6.23 -35.77 -3.70
N VAL A 181 -5.64 -34.59 -3.86
CA VAL A 181 -4.44 -34.19 -3.09
C VAL A 181 -4.76 -34.04 -1.60
N GLU A 182 -5.92 -33.47 -1.24
CA GLU A 182 -6.38 -33.38 0.14
C GLU A 182 -6.48 -34.77 0.80
N LEU A 183 -7.09 -35.74 0.11
CA LEU A 183 -7.20 -37.11 0.59
C LEU A 183 -5.83 -37.80 0.72
N GLU A 184 -4.92 -37.57 -0.23
CA GLU A 184 -3.56 -38.10 -0.17
C GLU A 184 -2.77 -37.53 1.00
N CYS A 185 -2.88 -36.22 1.27
CA CYS A 185 -2.22 -35.57 2.40
C CYS A 185 -2.66 -36.16 3.74
N VAL A 186 -3.97 -36.41 3.91
CA VAL A 186 -4.51 -37.08 5.11
C VAL A 186 -3.96 -38.50 5.26
N ARG A 187 -3.89 -39.25 4.16
CA ARG A 187 -3.42 -40.66 4.16
C ARG A 187 -1.91 -40.79 4.37
N ARG A 188 -1.12 -39.84 3.88
CA ARG A 188 0.36 -39.89 3.85
C ARG A 188 0.99 -38.63 4.44
N ARG A 189 0.49 -38.19 5.58
CA ARG A 189 0.86 -36.90 6.20
C ARG A 189 2.36 -36.69 6.36
N LYS A 190 3.12 -37.71 6.79
CA LYS A 190 4.58 -37.62 6.97
C LYS A 190 5.33 -37.33 5.66
N GLU A 191 4.80 -37.81 4.52
CA GLU A 191 5.41 -37.66 3.20
C GLU A 191 4.94 -36.37 2.51
N LEU A 192 3.69 -35.95 2.76
CA LEU A 192 3.01 -34.90 2.00
C LEU A 192 2.70 -33.61 2.78
N TYR A 193 3.19 -33.44 4.02
CA TYR A 193 2.89 -32.23 4.82
C TYR A 193 3.25 -30.90 4.10
N VAL A 194 4.26 -30.90 3.22
CA VAL A 194 4.62 -29.70 2.44
C VAL A 194 3.53 -29.34 1.42
N TYR A 195 2.76 -30.32 0.93
CA TYR A 195 1.61 -30.10 0.06
C TYR A 195 0.36 -29.66 0.85
N GLU A 196 0.27 -29.93 2.15
CA GLU A 196 -0.75 -29.31 3.02
C GLU A 196 -0.54 -27.79 3.09
N GLU A 197 0.71 -27.34 3.20
CA GLU A 197 1.05 -25.92 3.11
C GLU A 197 0.65 -25.34 1.76
N LEU A 198 0.95 -26.03 0.64
CA LEU A 198 0.51 -25.61 -0.69
C LEU A 198 -1.00 -25.41 -0.78
N LEU A 199 -1.81 -26.34 -0.24
CA LEU A 199 -3.26 -26.22 -0.24
C LEU A 199 -3.73 -24.98 0.53
N LYS A 200 -3.10 -24.67 1.68
CA LYS A 200 -3.37 -23.45 2.45
C LYS A 200 -3.04 -22.20 1.62
N TYR A 201 -1.85 -22.14 1.05
CA TYR A 201 -1.41 -21.01 0.22
C TYR A 201 -2.27 -20.80 -1.02
N ARG A 202 -2.67 -21.90 -1.67
CA ARG A 202 -3.55 -21.87 -2.83
C ARG A 202 -4.90 -21.23 -2.51
N ARG A 203 -5.50 -21.54 -1.35
CA ARG A 203 -6.75 -20.90 -0.91
C ARG A 203 -6.56 -19.39 -0.70
N LEU A 204 -5.52 -19.00 0.03
CA LEU A 204 -5.18 -17.59 0.27
C LEU A 204 -4.93 -16.82 -1.03
N LEU A 205 -4.21 -17.42 -1.97
CA LEU A 205 -3.92 -16.83 -3.28
C LEU A 205 -5.18 -16.69 -4.13
N LYS A 206 -6.08 -17.68 -4.17
CA LYS A 206 -7.35 -17.55 -4.91
C LYS A 206 -8.15 -16.33 -4.45
N ASP A 207 -8.24 -16.11 -3.13
CA ASP A 207 -8.95 -14.97 -2.58
C ASP A 207 -8.28 -13.65 -2.97
N LYS A 208 -6.96 -13.55 -2.81
CA LYS A 208 -6.20 -12.32 -3.13
C LYS A 208 -6.14 -12.03 -4.62
N VAL A 209 -5.99 -13.05 -5.46
CA VAL A 209 -6.01 -12.91 -6.93
C VAL A 209 -7.37 -12.41 -7.42
N ARG A 210 -8.48 -12.85 -6.81
CA ARG A 210 -9.81 -12.32 -7.11
C ARG A 210 -9.90 -10.83 -6.78
N ILE A 211 -9.29 -10.40 -5.68
CA ILE A 211 -9.24 -9.00 -5.27
C ILE A 211 -8.40 -8.17 -6.25
N VAL A 212 -7.24 -8.68 -6.70
CA VAL A 212 -6.41 -8.01 -7.71
C VAL A 212 -7.17 -7.75 -9.02
N LYS A 213 -8.01 -8.68 -9.46
CA LYS A 213 -8.85 -8.48 -10.66
C LYS A 213 -9.88 -7.37 -10.47
N LYS A 214 -10.53 -7.31 -9.30
CA LYS A 214 -11.48 -6.24 -8.94
C LYS A 214 -10.79 -4.89 -8.80
N LEU A 215 -9.59 -4.87 -8.23
CA LEU A 215 -8.80 -3.65 -8.08
C LEU A 215 -8.48 -3.04 -9.45
N ALA A 216 -8.10 -3.85 -10.44
CA ALA A 216 -7.87 -3.36 -11.79
C ALA A 216 -9.11 -2.69 -12.41
N GLU A 217 -10.32 -3.13 -12.03
CA GLU A 217 -11.59 -2.53 -12.46
C GLU A 217 -11.90 -1.23 -11.68
N GLN A 218 -11.64 -1.20 -10.37
CA GLN A 218 -11.83 -0.01 -9.53
C GLN A 218 -10.87 1.13 -9.89
N LEU A 219 -9.59 0.81 -10.10
CA LEU A 219 -8.55 1.77 -10.46
C LEU A 219 -8.84 2.49 -11.78
N HIS A 220 -9.71 1.94 -12.62
CA HIS A 220 -10.15 2.62 -13.84
C HIS A 220 -10.74 4.00 -13.56
N LYS A 221 -11.58 4.11 -12.52
CA LYS A 221 -12.17 5.39 -12.12
C LYS A 221 -11.13 6.33 -11.53
N THR A 222 -10.24 5.80 -10.68
CA THR A 222 -9.19 6.59 -10.03
C THR A 222 -8.16 7.17 -11.00
N PHE A 223 -7.88 6.49 -12.12
CA PHE A 223 -6.86 6.94 -13.09
C PHE A 223 -7.30 8.09 -13.98
N LEU A 224 -8.60 8.36 -14.05
CA LEU A 224 -9.17 9.46 -14.81
C LEU A 224 -9.25 10.76 -13.98
N ILE A 225 -9.03 10.67 -12.67
CA ILE A 225 -9.07 11.83 -11.77
C ILE A 225 -7.96 12.82 -12.17
N GLU A 226 -8.36 14.06 -12.46
CA GLU A 226 -7.43 15.17 -12.63
C GLU A 226 -7.06 15.74 -11.25
N VAL A 227 -5.76 15.82 -10.97
CA VAL A 227 -5.25 16.33 -9.69
C VAL A 227 -4.49 17.62 -9.94
N SER A 228 -4.94 18.71 -9.34
CA SER A 228 -4.30 20.01 -9.49
C SER A 228 -2.91 20.05 -8.82
N PRO A 229 -2.00 20.94 -9.24
CA PRO A 229 -0.71 21.13 -8.57
C PRO A 229 -0.82 21.46 -7.09
N GLU A 230 -1.80 22.28 -6.70
CA GLU A 230 -2.10 22.61 -5.31
C GLU A 230 -2.46 21.34 -4.53
N LYS A 231 -3.30 20.49 -5.11
CA LYS A 231 -3.73 19.26 -4.46
C LYS A 231 -2.61 18.25 -4.33
N LEU A 232 -1.73 18.15 -5.35
CA LEU A 232 -0.52 17.34 -5.25
C LEU A 232 0.40 17.83 -4.14
N TYR A 233 0.51 19.14 -3.96
CA TYR A 233 1.32 19.73 -2.91
C TYR A 233 0.74 19.46 -1.51
N GLU A 234 -0.58 19.56 -1.35
CA GLU A 234 -1.26 19.14 -0.11
C GLU A 234 -0.99 17.67 0.21
N ILE A 235 -1.14 16.76 -0.76
CA ILE A 235 -0.87 15.33 -0.57
C ILE A 235 0.61 15.10 -0.22
N TYR A 236 1.52 15.82 -0.88
CA TYR A 236 2.95 15.78 -0.55
C TYR A 236 3.19 16.20 0.89
N GLY A 237 2.68 17.35 1.32
CA GLY A 237 2.81 17.86 2.68
C GLY A 237 2.18 16.91 3.72
N PHE A 238 0.99 16.38 3.45
CA PHE A 238 0.35 15.37 4.28
C PHE A 238 1.22 14.12 4.44
N THR A 239 1.81 13.62 3.36
CA THR A 239 2.69 12.44 3.43
C THR A 239 3.99 12.70 4.18
N LEU A 240 4.54 13.92 4.13
CA LEU A 240 5.68 14.32 4.94
C LEU A 240 5.33 14.33 6.42
N VAL A 241 4.25 15.01 6.80
CA VAL A 241 3.75 15.09 8.18
C VAL A 241 3.53 13.68 8.73
N LEU A 242 2.84 12.83 7.96
CA LEU A 242 2.54 11.46 8.37
C LEU A 242 3.81 10.62 8.53
N GLY A 243 4.78 10.74 7.61
CA GLY A 243 6.07 10.08 7.72
C GLY A 243 6.85 10.52 8.96
N SER A 244 6.89 11.83 9.23
CA SER A 244 7.54 12.40 10.41
C SER A 244 6.84 12.03 11.71
N LEU A 245 5.51 11.92 11.75
CA LEU A 245 4.77 11.43 12.91
C LEU A 245 5.11 9.98 13.23
N ILE A 246 5.12 9.12 12.21
CA ILE A 246 5.49 7.71 12.35
C ILE A 246 6.91 7.56 12.89
N GLU A 247 7.84 8.39 12.43
CA GLU A 247 9.22 8.41 12.94
C GLU A 247 9.30 8.94 14.38
N TYR A 248 8.63 10.07 14.66
CA TYR A 248 8.64 10.73 15.96
C TYR A 248 8.10 9.83 17.08
N PHE A 249 6.95 9.19 16.87
CA PHE A 249 6.35 8.25 17.82
C PHE A 249 6.90 6.82 17.71
N ARG A 250 7.83 6.57 16.78
CA ARG A 250 8.39 5.23 16.49
C ARG A 250 7.30 4.18 16.26
N ILE A 251 6.31 4.53 15.44
CA ILE A 251 5.18 3.65 15.12
C ILE A 251 5.71 2.45 14.32
N ASP A 252 5.48 1.27 14.87
CA ASP A 252 5.87 -0.03 14.34
C ASP A 252 4.66 -1.00 14.30
N ASP A 253 4.91 -2.25 13.91
CA ASP A 253 3.87 -3.27 13.73
C ASP A 253 3.14 -3.66 15.03
N ARG A 254 3.56 -3.15 16.19
CA ARG A 254 2.87 -3.38 17.46
C ARG A 254 1.71 -2.40 17.68
N TRP A 255 1.71 -1.27 16.98
CA TRP A 255 0.62 -0.30 17.09
C TRP A 255 -0.63 -0.83 16.37
N ASN A 256 -1.79 -0.59 16.98
CA ASN A 256 -3.06 -0.81 16.29
C ASN A 256 -3.34 0.38 15.37
N ILE A 257 -3.57 0.11 14.10
CA ILE A 257 -3.76 1.14 13.08
C ILE A 257 -5.07 0.86 12.35
N ASP A 258 -6.00 1.80 12.44
CA ASP A 258 -7.30 1.71 11.78
C ASP A 258 -7.61 3.01 11.03
N VAL A 259 -8.63 2.94 10.19
CA VAL A 259 -9.25 4.10 9.55
C VAL A 259 -10.69 4.18 10.04
N ASP A 260 -11.23 5.39 10.17
CA ASP A 260 -12.64 5.57 10.46
C ASP A 260 -13.56 5.01 9.35
N GLU A 261 -14.86 4.98 9.60
CA GLU A 261 -15.84 4.40 8.68
C GLU A 261 -15.88 5.11 7.32
N GLU A 262 -15.58 6.41 7.30
CA GLU A 262 -15.54 7.23 6.08
C GLU A 262 -14.19 7.16 5.34
N GLY A 263 -13.16 6.53 5.92
CA GLY A 263 -11.84 6.43 5.30
C GLY A 263 -11.00 7.70 5.38
N LYS A 264 -11.41 8.71 6.16
CA LYS A 264 -10.85 10.07 6.17
C LYS A 264 -9.93 10.34 7.37
N VAL A 265 -10.00 9.52 8.41
CA VAL A 265 -9.20 9.67 9.64
C VAL A 265 -8.41 8.40 9.90
N ILE A 266 -7.09 8.51 9.94
CA ILE A 266 -6.18 7.43 10.32
C ILE A 266 -5.94 7.51 11.83
N VAL A 267 -6.14 6.40 12.53
CA VAL A 267 -6.01 6.31 13.98
C VAL A 267 -4.89 5.32 14.33
N PHE A 268 -3.93 5.78 15.14
CA PHE A 268 -2.86 4.98 15.70
C PHE A 268 -3.05 4.87 17.22
N GLU A 269 -3.08 3.63 17.74
CA GLU A 269 -3.22 3.35 19.16
C GLU A 269 -2.07 2.46 19.66
N SER A 270 -1.34 2.94 20.66
CA SER A 270 -0.27 2.17 21.29
C SER A 270 -0.85 1.12 22.23
N PRO A 271 -0.43 -0.17 22.13
CA PRO A 271 -0.92 -1.23 23.01
C PRO A 271 -0.28 -1.21 24.41
N LEU A 272 0.76 -0.40 24.64
CA LEU A 272 1.55 -0.44 25.87
C LEU A 272 0.77 0.12 27.07
N ARG A 273 0.61 -0.71 28.11
CA ARG A 273 -0.19 -0.41 29.32
C ARG A 273 0.31 0.79 30.15
N ALA A 274 1.55 1.22 29.97
CA ALA A 274 2.14 2.29 30.78
C ALA A 274 1.70 3.69 30.34
N GLU A 275 1.48 3.93 29.04
CA GLU A 275 1.01 5.20 28.49
C GLU A 275 0.17 4.93 27.23
N LYS A 276 -1.16 4.97 27.37
CA LYS A 276 -2.06 4.88 26.21
C LYS A 276 -1.93 6.17 25.41
N ILE A 277 -1.28 6.07 24.26
CA ILE A 277 -1.19 7.13 23.27
C ILE A 277 -2.15 6.80 22.13
N LYS A 278 -3.02 7.76 21.82
CA LYS A 278 -3.91 7.73 20.65
C LYS A 278 -3.61 8.93 19.76
N ILE A 279 -3.32 8.67 18.50
CA ILE A 279 -3.07 9.69 17.50
C ILE A 279 -4.12 9.53 16.41
N ALA A 280 -4.91 10.57 16.17
CA ALA A 280 -5.83 10.64 15.04
C ALA A 280 -5.34 11.73 14.09
N ILE A 281 -5.16 11.38 12.82
CA ILE A 281 -4.80 12.32 11.76
C ILE A 281 -5.81 12.26 10.62
N SER A 282 -6.32 13.40 10.19
CA SER A 282 -7.25 13.53 9.07
C SER A 282 -6.68 14.37 7.94
N TYR A 283 -7.18 14.13 6.72
CA TYR A 283 -6.87 14.94 5.54
C TYR A 283 -8.16 15.48 4.92
N ASN A 284 -8.27 16.80 4.79
CA ASN A 284 -9.45 17.50 4.27
C ASN A 284 -10.77 17.03 4.92
N ALA A 285 -10.70 16.75 6.22
CA ALA A 285 -11.82 16.26 7.00
C ALA A 285 -11.67 16.69 8.46
N ILE A 286 -12.79 17.04 9.09
CA ILE A 286 -12.83 17.40 10.51
C ILE A 286 -13.23 16.14 11.28
N PRO A 287 -12.35 15.57 12.13
CA PRO A 287 -12.72 14.41 12.95
C PRO A 287 -13.91 14.77 13.83
N SER A 288 -14.84 13.84 14.05
CA SER A 288 -16.06 14.06 14.86
C SER A 288 -15.80 14.58 16.28
N SER A 289 -14.60 14.32 16.82
CA SER A 289 -14.16 14.79 18.13
C SER A 289 -13.60 16.22 18.16
N VAL A 290 -13.50 16.89 17.00
CA VAL A 290 -13.05 18.28 16.84
C VAL A 290 -14.24 19.13 16.41
N LYS A 291 -14.42 20.29 17.04
CA LYS A 291 -15.55 21.20 16.75
C LYS A 291 -15.03 22.57 16.36
N SER A 292 -15.52 23.10 15.25
CA SER A 292 -15.35 24.53 14.91
C SER A 292 -16.37 25.36 15.69
N ARG A 293 -15.94 26.51 16.20
CA ARG A 293 -16.82 27.51 16.83
C ARG A 293 -17.85 28.08 15.84
N PHE A 294 -17.56 28.04 14.53
CA PHE A 294 -18.49 28.50 13.51
C PHE A 294 -19.63 27.52 13.20
N VAL A 295 -19.56 26.26 13.64
CA VAL A 295 -20.70 25.31 13.50
C VAL A 295 -21.94 25.82 14.22
N ALA A 296 -21.75 26.48 15.36
CA ALA A 296 -22.83 27.04 16.17
C ALA A 296 -23.09 28.53 15.90
N ALA A 297 -22.33 29.15 14.99
CA ALA A 297 -22.44 30.57 14.71
C ALA A 297 -23.68 30.88 13.85
N LYS A 298 -24.24 32.08 14.05
CA LYS A 298 -25.34 32.61 13.25
C LYS A 298 -24.84 33.79 12.43
N ALA A 299 -25.21 33.85 11.16
CA ALA A 299 -24.91 34.97 10.27
C ALA A 299 -26.16 35.83 10.09
N HIS A 300 -26.00 37.15 10.16
CA HIS A 300 -27.06 38.14 9.95
C HIS A 300 -26.56 39.20 8.97
N GLY A 301 -27.47 39.73 8.13
CA GLY A 301 -27.13 40.77 7.17
C GLY A 301 -26.89 42.11 7.87
N LEU A 302 -25.91 42.88 7.40
CA LEU A 302 -25.57 44.18 7.99
C LEU A 302 -26.45 45.34 7.48
N ILE A 303 -27.09 45.18 6.32
CA ILE A 303 -27.89 46.23 5.65
C ILE A 303 -29.37 45.85 5.61
N GLU A 304 -29.69 44.60 5.25
CA GLU A 304 -31.04 44.03 5.31
C GLU A 304 -31.05 42.79 6.21
N ASP A 305 -32.16 42.58 6.92
CA ASP A 305 -32.39 41.37 7.71
C ASP A 305 -32.61 40.17 6.78
N GLY A 306 -31.52 39.54 6.36
CA GLY A 306 -31.60 38.32 5.57
C GLY A 306 -30.26 37.82 5.08
N ILE A 307 -29.60 36.99 5.87
CA ILE A 307 -28.76 35.94 5.29
C ILE A 307 -29.53 34.64 5.49
N PRO A 308 -29.92 33.93 4.40
CA PRO A 308 -30.49 32.59 4.51
C PRO A 308 -29.57 31.72 5.35
N GLU A 309 -30.12 30.72 6.06
CA GLU A 309 -29.31 29.83 6.90
C GLU A 309 -28.11 29.26 6.12
N VAL A 310 -26.91 29.81 6.37
CA VAL A 310 -25.70 29.42 5.67
C VAL A 310 -25.18 28.15 6.30
N LYS A 311 -25.30 27.05 5.58
CA LYS A 311 -24.62 25.81 5.94
C LYS A 311 -23.13 25.97 5.59
N ASN A 312 -22.25 25.49 6.47
CA ASN A 312 -20.79 25.41 6.27
C ASN A 312 -20.02 26.74 6.29
N ILE A 313 -20.27 27.58 7.30
CA ILE A 313 -19.43 28.77 7.57
C ILE A 313 -18.01 28.38 8.05
N GLN A 314 -17.87 27.19 8.65
CA GLN A 314 -16.61 26.69 9.18
C GLN A 314 -15.53 26.54 8.11
N GLY A 315 -14.28 26.80 8.50
CA GLY A 315 -13.13 26.45 7.67
C GLY A 315 -12.95 24.93 7.56
N LEU A 316 -12.33 24.48 6.48
CA LEU A 316 -11.88 23.09 6.31
C LEU A 316 -10.36 23.10 6.23
N PRO A 317 -9.65 22.75 7.32
CA PRO A 317 -8.20 22.62 7.27
C PRO A 317 -7.75 21.41 6.45
N ASP A 318 -6.57 21.51 5.85
CA ASP A 318 -6.03 20.41 5.05
C ASP A 318 -5.64 19.19 5.89
N THR A 319 -5.04 19.40 7.06
CA THR A 319 -4.67 18.32 7.98
C THR A 319 -4.99 18.71 9.42
N ILE A 320 -5.59 17.78 10.17
CA ILE A 320 -5.79 17.91 11.61
C ILE A 320 -5.14 16.69 12.29
N ILE A 321 -4.29 16.95 13.29
CA ILE A 321 -3.69 15.92 14.14
C ILE A 321 -4.20 16.14 15.55
N LYS A 322 -4.77 15.09 16.13
CA LYS A 322 -5.15 15.05 17.54
C LYS A 322 -4.34 13.97 18.22
N VAL A 323 -3.62 14.35 19.28
CA VAL A 323 -2.89 13.40 20.13
C VAL A 323 -3.48 13.42 21.52
N GLU A 324 -3.81 12.24 22.03
CA GLU A 324 -4.27 12.02 23.39
C GLU A 324 -3.26 11.10 24.09
N LYS A 325 -2.69 11.57 25.20
CA LYS A 325 -1.72 10.83 26.03
C LYS A 325 -2.03 11.10 27.50
N SER A 326 -2.32 10.06 28.26
CA SER A 326 -2.48 10.14 29.73
C SER A 326 -3.42 11.25 30.24
N GLY A 327 -4.47 11.58 29.47
CA GLY A 327 -5.45 12.63 29.80
C GLY A 327 -5.12 14.01 29.23
N GLU A 328 -3.91 14.22 28.73
CA GLU A 328 -3.55 15.41 27.96
C GLU A 328 -3.97 15.25 26.50
N ARG A 329 -4.48 16.34 25.93
CA ARG A 329 -4.86 16.43 24.51
C ARG A 329 -4.06 17.54 23.87
N ARG A 330 -3.53 17.28 22.69
CA ARG A 330 -3.00 18.31 21.78
C ARG A 330 -3.72 18.26 20.45
N LEU A 331 -4.12 19.42 19.93
CA LEU A 331 -4.69 19.62 18.62
C LEU A 331 -3.77 20.47 17.76
N VAL A 332 -3.30 19.89 16.65
CA VAL A 332 -2.45 20.54 15.66
C VAL A 332 -3.24 20.65 14.35
N ILE A 333 -3.25 21.84 13.77
CA ILE A 333 -3.88 22.10 12.47
C ILE A 333 -2.82 22.54 11.47
N ILE A 334 -2.85 21.98 10.27
CA ILE A 334 -1.87 22.27 9.23
C ILE A 334 -2.59 22.60 7.93
N ASP A 335 -2.19 23.68 7.28
CA ASP A 335 -2.66 24.11 5.96
C ASP A 335 -1.45 24.13 5.00
N TYR A 336 -1.61 23.59 3.81
CA TYR A 336 -0.58 23.54 2.79
C TYR A 336 -0.86 24.57 1.72
N LYS A 337 0.19 25.28 1.30
CA LYS A 337 0.06 26.29 0.27
C LYS A 337 1.08 26.15 -0.82
N TYR A 338 0.63 25.77 -2.01
CA TYR A 338 1.46 25.75 -3.21
C TYR A 338 1.61 27.14 -3.81
N SER A 339 2.32 28.01 -3.10
CA SER A 339 2.69 29.34 -3.60
C SER A 339 4.02 29.78 -3.01
N ARG A 340 4.73 30.61 -3.77
CA ARG A 340 5.90 31.36 -3.29
C ARG A 340 5.63 32.85 -3.20
N ASP A 341 4.42 33.28 -3.57
CA ASP A 341 4.01 34.67 -3.57
C ASP A 341 3.96 35.22 -2.13
N PRO A 342 4.72 36.29 -1.83
CA PRO A 342 4.79 36.89 -0.50
C PRO A 342 3.43 37.25 0.10
N SER A 343 2.60 37.96 -0.65
CA SER A 343 1.29 38.45 -0.19
C SER A 343 0.36 37.28 0.12
N TYR A 344 0.40 36.26 -0.73
CA TYR A 344 -0.42 35.07 -0.53
C TYR A 344 0.02 34.22 0.67
N LEU A 345 1.33 34.17 0.96
CA LEU A 345 1.85 33.49 2.14
C LEU A 345 1.50 34.23 3.44
N VAL A 346 1.56 35.57 3.42
CA VAL A 346 1.12 36.40 4.55
C VAL A 346 -0.37 36.18 4.84
N ALA A 347 -1.22 36.24 3.81
CA ALA A 347 -2.65 35.96 3.95
C ALA A 347 -2.90 34.53 4.48
N SER A 348 -2.16 33.54 3.97
CA SER A 348 -2.27 32.15 4.42
C SER A 348 -1.83 31.98 5.88
N ARG A 349 -0.81 32.73 6.34
CA ARG A 349 -0.40 32.73 7.74
C ARG A 349 -1.52 33.22 8.65
N TYR A 350 -2.25 34.27 8.25
CA TYR A 350 -3.40 34.76 9.01
C TYR A 350 -4.58 33.78 8.99
N LYS A 351 -4.82 33.07 7.88
CA LYS A 351 -5.81 31.97 7.81
C LYS A 351 -5.50 30.89 8.85
N VAL A 352 -4.25 30.41 8.87
CA VAL A 352 -3.78 29.39 9.80
C VAL A 352 -3.83 29.87 11.26
N TYR A 353 -3.48 31.14 11.50
CA TYR A 353 -3.67 31.78 12.80
C TYR A 353 -5.14 31.77 13.25
N GLY A 354 -6.09 32.01 12.34
CA GLY A 354 -7.52 31.91 12.61
C GLY A 354 -7.94 30.53 13.14
N TYR A 355 -7.32 29.46 12.64
CA TYR A 355 -7.61 28.09 13.10
C TYR A 355 -7.27 27.84 14.57
N LEU A 356 -6.29 28.54 15.15
CA LEU A 356 -6.00 28.50 16.59
C LEU A 356 -7.21 28.88 17.43
N HIS A 357 -8.05 29.78 16.92
CA HIS A 357 -9.22 30.27 17.62
C HIS A 357 -10.49 29.53 17.20
N GLU A 358 -10.66 29.28 15.90
CA GLU A 358 -11.84 28.60 15.37
C GLU A 358 -12.01 27.20 15.97
N PHE A 359 -10.93 26.42 16.03
CA PHE A 359 -10.95 25.02 16.49
C PHE A 359 -10.43 24.84 17.91
N ASP A 360 -10.04 25.94 18.56
CA ASP A 360 -9.30 25.94 19.82
C ASP A 360 -8.06 25.03 19.76
N ALA A 361 -7.29 25.17 18.68
CA ALA A 361 -6.07 24.40 18.48
C ALA A 361 -4.94 24.92 19.36
N ASP A 362 -4.11 23.99 19.84
CA ASP A 362 -2.86 24.30 20.54
C ASP A 362 -1.82 24.84 19.55
N VAL A 363 -1.81 24.26 18.35
CA VAL A 363 -0.81 24.55 17.33
C VAL A 363 -1.46 24.66 15.97
N SER A 364 -0.99 25.64 15.19
CA SER A 364 -1.36 25.80 13.78
C SER A 364 -0.10 25.96 12.95
N ALA A 365 -0.06 25.40 11.74
CA ALA A 365 1.11 25.46 10.87
C ALA A 365 0.74 25.76 9.41
N LEU A 366 1.52 26.64 8.79
CA LEU A 366 1.51 26.85 7.34
C LEU A 366 2.72 26.12 6.74
N VAL A 367 2.46 25.28 5.75
CA VAL A 367 3.52 24.59 4.99
C VAL A 367 3.53 25.11 3.56
N ALA A 368 4.67 25.62 3.09
CA ALA A 368 4.80 26.25 1.77
C ALA A 368 6.12 25.88 1.08
N PRO A 369 6.20 25.91 -0.27
CA PRO A 369 7.40 25.50 -1.00
C PRO A 369 8.58 26.46 -0.83
N GLY A 370 8.33 27.71 -0.43
CA GLY A 370 9.35 28.75 -0.31
C GLY A 370 8.71 30.13 -0.41
N PHE A 371 9.56 31.15 -0.40
CA PHE A 371 9.21 32.56 -0.55
C PHE A 371 9.98 33.12 -1.77
N ALA A 372 9.31 33.94 -2.57
CA ALA A 372 9.87 34.57 -3.78
C ALA A 372 10.08 36.07 -3.52
N TYR A 373 11.33 36.43 -3.25
CA TYR A 373 11.72 37.79 -2.86
C TYR A 373 11.60 38.81 -3.99
N ASP A 374 11.68 38.35 -5.24
CA ASP A 374 11.57 39.16 -6.45
C ASP A 374 10.13 39.60 -6.77
N LYS A 375 9.14 39.08 -6.03
CA LYS A 375 7.70 39.33 -6.25
C LYS A 375 7.04 40.17 -5.16
N VAL A 376 7.83 40.82 -4.30
CA VAL A 376 7.30 41.64 -3.21
C VAL A 376 6.81 42.98 -3.79
N SER A 377 5.50 43.13 -3.97
CA SER A 377 4.88 44.37 -4.46
C SER A 377 4.02 45.09 -3.41
N GLU A 378 3.58 44.40 -2.35
CA GLU A 378 2.71 44.97 -1.31
C GLU A 378 3.48 45.41 -0.05
N ASP A 379 3.03 46.51 0.56
CA ASP A 379 3.65 47.13 1.74
C ASP A 379 3.77 46.19 2.95
N GLU A 380 2.75 45.35 3.19
CA GLU A 380 2.77 44.42 4.34
C GLU A 380 3.75 43.26 4.11
N ALA A 381 3.78 42.71 2.89
CA ALA A 381 4.75 41.69 2.50
C ALA A 381 6.18 42.25 2.55
N TYR A 382 6.38 43.49 2.08
CA TYR A 382 7.68 44.17 2.10
C TYR A 382 8.27 44.28 3.50
N ARG A 383 7.46 44.74 4.47
CA ARG A 383 7.89 44.87 5.87
C ARG A 383 8.21 43.53 6.54
N GLN A 384 7.63 42.44 6.06
CA GLN A 384 7.81 41.11 6.64
C GLN A 384 8.86 40.25 5.89
N THR A 385 9.41 40.73 4.78
CA THR A 385 10.40 40.02 3.95
C THR A 385 11.56 39.46 4.78
N GLY A 386 12.12 40.25 5.69
CA GLY A 386 13.24 39.83 6.53
C GLY A 386 12.91 38.63 7.42
N PHE A 387 11.70 38.59 7.99
CA PHE A 387 11.24 37.45 8.77
C PHE A 387 11.14 36.18 7.92
N TYR A 388 10.48 36.25 6.76
CA TYR A 388 10.34 35.09 5.87
C TYR A 388 11.68 34.60 5.33
N GLN A 389 12.62 35.51 5.07
CA GLN A 389 13.97 35.16 4.66
C GLN A 389 14.69 34.34 5.72
N THR A 390 14.77 34.87 6.95
CA THR A 390 15.42 34.17 8.05
C THR A 390 14.74 32.84 8.36
N ALA A 391 13.41 32.80 8.32
CA ALA A 391 12.66 31.55 8.51
C ALA A 391 13.01 30.53 7.41
N GLN A 392 13.07 30.93 6.15
CA GLN A 392 13.41 30.02 5.05
C GLN A 392 14.82 29.44 5.16
N GLU A 393 15.81 30.25 5.54
CA GLU A 393 17.18 29.79 5.77
C GLU A 393 17.30 28.77 6.91
N LYS A 394 16.33 28.74 7.83
CA LYS A 394 16.24 27.77 8.92
C LYS A 394 15.26 26.62 8.66
N GLY A 395 14.66 26.57 7.46
CA GLY A 395 13.63 25.59 7.09
C GLY A 395 12.24 25.87 7.68
N GLY A 396 12.08 26.95 8.43
CA GLY A 396 10.84 27.35 9.07
C GLY A 396 11.04 28.28 10.26
N ALA A 397 9.94 28.60 10.93
CA ALA A 397 9.90 29.36 12.17
C ALA A 397 8.77 28.87 13.08
N VAL A 398 8.98 28.98 14.39
CA VAL A 398 7.97 28.76 15.41
C VAL A 398 7.71 30.10 16.10
N ILE A 399 6.45 30.48 16.18
CA ILE A 399 5.97 31.73 16.75
C ILE A 399 5.09 31.39 17.95
N HIS A 400 5.50 31.82 19.14
CA HIS A 400 4.68 31.72 20.34
C HIS A 400 3.72 32.92 20.37
N VAL A 401 2.42 32.65 20.24
CA VAL A 401 1.40 33.69 20.04
C VAL A 401 1.06 34.40 21.34
N ASP A 402 0.91 33.65 22.43
CA ASP A 402 0.53 34.17 23.73
C ASP A 402 1.15 33.36 24.87
N SER A 403 0.95 33.83 26.11
CA SER A 403 1.32 33.11 27.32
C SER A 403 0.47 31.85 27.57
N GLY A 404 -0.63 31.68 26.82
CA GLY A 404 -1.50 30.50 26.86
C GLY A 404 -0.90 29.28 26.16
N GLY A 405 0.30 29.41 25.59
CA GLY A 405 1.03 28.30 24.99
C GLY A 405 0.60 27.98 23.55
N LYS A 406 -0.16 28.87 22.90
CA LYS A 406 -0.54 28.70 21.49
C LYS A 406 0.65 28.93 20.56
N ILE A 407 0.80 28.06 19.56
CA ILE A 407 1.94 28.07 18.65
C ILE A 407 1.46 28.23 17.20
N LEU A 408 2.06 29.17 16.49
CA LEU A 408 1.95 29.29 15.04
C LEU A 408 3.29 28.91 14.41
N ALA A 409 3.29 27.98 13.47
CA ALA A 409 4.49 27.54 12.76
C ALA A 409 4.42 27.89 11.28
N LEU A 410 5.59 28.19 10.71
CA LEU A 410 5.82 28.28 9.28
C LEU A 410 6.87 27.24 8.91
N ILE A 411 6.58 26.40 7.93
CA ILE A 411 7.48 25.32 7.50
C ILE A 411 7.69 25.45 6.00
N PHE A 412 8.96 25.50 5.58
CA PHE A 412 9.30 25.53 4.17
C PHE A 412 9.63 24.13 3.67
N ALA A 413 8.80 23.63 2.76
CA ALA A 413 8.84 22.29 2.20
C ALA A 413 8.86 22.34 0.67
N PRO A 414 9.98 22.71 0.04
CA PRO A 414 10.11 22.68 -1.41
C PRO A 414 9.95 21.24 -1.92
N PRO A 415 9.16 20.99 -2.98
CA PRO A 415 8.96 19.65 -3.54
C PRO A 415 10.14 19.22 -4.43
N ILE A 416 11.37 19.38 -3.91
CA ILE A 416 12.64 19.09 -4.59
C ILE A 416 13.27 17.85 -3.95
N ARG A 417 13.59 16.85 -4.78
CA ARG A 417 14.03 15.52 -4.31
C ARG A 417 15.26 15.56 -3.38
N ASN A 418 16.19 16.48 -3.63
CA ASN A 418 17.44 16.58 -2.87
C ASN A 418 17.29 17.29 -1.52
N GLU A 419 16.14 17.93 -1.27
CA GLU A 419 15.89 18.71 -0.05
C GLU A 419 14.92 18.02 0.92
N VAL A 420 14.36 16.86 0.52
CA VAL A 420 13.37 16.13 1.31
C VAL A 420 13.86 15.79 2.72
N ASP A 421 15.15 15.47 2.87
CA ASP A 421 15.71 15.12 4.18
C ASP A 421 15.82 16.33 5.12
N ASP A 422 16.11 17.51 4.59
CA ASP A 422 16.13 18.74 5.40
C ASP A 422 14.72 19.19 5.76
N VAL A 423 13.77 19.05 4.84
CA VAL A 423 12.34 19.27 5.12
C VAL A 423 11.84 18.34 6.21
N LYS A 424 12.24 17.05 6.19
CA LYS A 424 11.91 16.10 7.26
C LYS A 424 12.49 16.51 8.61
N LYS A 425 13.74 17.01 8.66
CA LYS A 425 14.33 17.52 9.90
C LYS A 425 13.54 18.70 10.45
N ALA A 426 13.15 19.65 9.59
CA ALA A 426 12.30 20.78 9.98
C ALA A 426 10.93 20.30 10.50
N MET A 427 10.30 19.35 9.82
CA MET A 427 9.02 18.77 10.25
C MET A 427 9.13 18.02 11.59
N LEU A 428 10.21 17.28 11.82
CA LEU A 428 10.47 16.62 13.11
C LEU A 428 10.73 17.63 14.24
N ALA A 429 11.45 18.72 13.95
CA ALA A 429 11.65 19.80 14.91
C ALA A 429 10.32 20.50 15.27
N PHE A 430 9.47 20.74 14.27
CA PHE A 430 8.10 21.20 14.47
C PHE A 430 7.30 20.25 15.37
N LEU A 431 7.26 18.95 15.06
CA LEU A 431 6.51 17.97 15.86
C LEU A 431 7.00 17.90 17.32
N ARG A 432 8.31 17.97 17.56
CA ARG A 432 8.87 18.04 18.92
C ARG A 432 8.39 19.25 19.72
N THR A 433 8.15 20.36 19.02
CA THR A 433 7.69 21.61 19.62
C THR A 433 6.17 21.63 19.79
N ALA A 434 5.45 21.07 18.80
CA ALA A 434 4.00 21.05 18.76
C ALA A 434 3.38 19.96 19.65
N LEU A 435 4.10 18.86 19.86
CA LEU A 435 3.65 17.68 20.61
C LEU A 435 4.72 17.29 21.65
N PRO A 436 5.03 18.16 22.64
CA PRO A 436 5.98 17.82 23.69
C PRO A 436 5.32 16.77 24.61
N LEU A 437 5.46 15.49 24.27
CA LEU A 437 4.80 14.37 24.92
C LEU A 437 5.78 13.29 25.38
#